data_AF-A0A4S0FXR2-F1
#
_entry.id   AF-A0A4S0FXR2-F1
#
_cell.length_a   1.000
_cell.length_b   1.000
_cell.length_c   1.000
_cell.angle_alpha   90.00
_cell.angle_beta   90.00
_cell.angle_gamma   90.00
#
_symmetry.space_group_name_H-M   'P 1'
#
loop_
_entity.id
_entity.type
_entity.pdbx_description
1 polymer ?
#
loop_
_entity_poly.entity_id
_entity_poly.type
_entity_poly.pdbx_seq_one_letter_code
_entity_poly.pdbx_strand_id
1 'polypeptide(L)'
;IPKRLRCEGIMAYEAHAPEIPGLFGGAEKALKQASAKAAEFVAVLGADQRRILNIGGSKTALLHAGGAANEISIGSAFVLPKDFDTPGLHGFQPAAFIA
;
A
#
# COMPACT_ATOMS: atom_id res chain seq x y z
N ILE A 1 20.75 -16.63 2.05
CA ILE A 1 20.48 -15.94 0.76
C ILE A 1 21.53 -16.41 -0.25
N PRO A 2 21.16 -16.90 -1.44
CA PRO A 2 22.12 -17.28 -2.49
C PRO A 2 23.12 -16.16 -2.78
N LYS A 3 24.37 -16.48 -3.11
CA LYS A 3 25.48 -15.50 -3.30
C LYS A 3 25.20 -14.36 -4.31
N ARG A 4 24.15 -14.46 -5.13
CA ARG A 4 23.74 -13.47 -6.14
C ARG A 4 22.42 -12.75 -5.82
N LEU A 5 21.80 -13.03 -4.68
CA LEU A 5 20.59 -12.34 -4.25
C LEU A 5 20.92 -11.38 -3.10
N ARG A 6 20.29 -10.21 -3.14
CA ARG A 6 20.36 -9.21 -2.08
C ARG A 6 18.93 -8.90 -1.66
N CYS A 7 18.68 -8.93 -0.36
CA CYS A 7 17.43 -8.38 0.17
C CYS A 7 17.59 -6.87 0.21
N GLU A 8 16.71 -6.14 -0.48
CA GLU A 8 16.70 -4.67 -0.46
C GLU A 8 15.63 -4.13 0.51
N GLY A 9 14.67 -4.96 0.91
CA GLY A 9 13.50 -4.50 1.61
C GLY A 9 12.35 -5.49 1.60
N ILE A 10 11.17 -4.98 1.96
CA ILE A 10 9.92 -5.73 1.94
C ILE A 10 8.82 -4.93 1.23
N MET A 11 7.84 -5.68 0.74
CA MET A 11 6.57 -5.17 0.25
C MET A 11 5.46 -5.66 1.19
N ALA A 12 4.83 -4.74 1.91
CA ALA A 12 3.69 -5.01 2.78
C ALA A 12 2.40 -4.53 2.10
N TYR A 13 2.05 -5.21 1.01
CA TYR A 13 0.86 -4.92 0.21
C TYR A 13 -0.43 -5.37 0.93
N GLU A 14 -1.45 -4.50 0.94
CA GLU A 14 -2.64 -4.66 1.80
C GLU A 14 -3.99 -4.71 1.06
N ALA A 15 -4.04 -5.21 -0.18
CA ALA A 15 -5.22 -5.20 -1.08
C ALA A 15 -6.62 -5.35 -0.46
N HIS A 16 -6.77 -6.13 0.61
CA HIS A 16 -8.05 -6.41 1.27
C HIS A 16 -8.44 -5.37 2.33
N ALA A 17 -7.52 -4.54 2.80
CA ALA A 17 -7.79 -3.54 3.83
C ALA A 17 -8.94 -2.58 3.46
N PRO A 18 -9.05 -2.06 2.21
CA PRO A 18 -10.20 -1.24 1.79
C PRO A 18 -11.56 -1.92 1.92
N GLU A 19 -11.58 -3.25 1.82
CA GLU A 19 -12.81 -4.05 1.77
C GLU A 19 -13.25 -4.52 3.18
N ILE A 20 -12.49 -4.17 4.23
CA ILE A 20 -12.84 -4.54 5.61
C ILE A 20 -14.10 -3.80 6.06
N PRO A 21 -15.17 -4.49 6.49
CA PRO A 21 -16.40 -3.85 6.94
C PRO A 21 -16.21 -2.99 8.19
N GLY A 22 -17.03 -1.94 8.31
CA GLY A 22 -17.05 -1.04 9.47
C GLY A 22 -17.29 -1.75 10.80
N LEU A 23 -18.05 -2.84 10.82
CA LEU A 23 -18.27 -3.69 12.01
C LEU A 23 -16.95 -4.22 12.61
N PHE A 24 -15.92 -4.40 11.79
CA PHE A 24 -14.59 -4.85 12.23
C PHE A 24 -13.59 -3.70 12.43
N GLY A 25 -14.04 -2.46 12.21
CA GLY A 25 -13.27 -1.22 12.34
C GLY A 25 -12.86 -0.59 11.01
N GLY A 26 -13.29 -1.14 9.87
CA GLY A 26 -13.10 -0.52 8.56
C GLY A 26 -11.67 -0.51 8.03
N ALA A 27 -11.50 0.14 6.88
CA ALA A 27 -10.23 0.24 6.18
C ALA A 27 -9.15 0.97 6.98
N GLU A 28 -9.48 2.06 7.68
CA GLU A 28 -8.52 2.83 8.46
C GLU A 28 -7.83 1.99 9.54
N LYS A 29 -8.62 1.24 10.33
CA LYS A 29 -8.07 0.36 11.36
C LYS A 29 -7.24 -0.76 10.75
N ALA A 30 -7.70 -1.36 9.65
CA ALA A 30 -6.98 -2.42 8.96
C ALA A 30 -5.62 -1.93 8.42
N LEU A 31 -5.57 -0.75 7.78
CA LEU A 31 -4.35 -0.13 7.28
C LEU A 31 -3.38 0.23 8.40
N LYS A 32 -3.88 0.76 9.53
CA LYS A 32 -3.06 1.05 10.71
C LYS A 32 -2.42 -0.21 11.27
N GLN A 33 -3.19 -1.29 11.39
CA GLN A 33 -2.68 -2.58 11.87
C GLN A 33 -1.66 -3.19 10.90
N ALA A 34 -1.93 -3.14 9.59
CA ALA A 34 -0.99 -3.61 8.57
C ALA A 34 0.32 -2.82 8.61
N SER A 35 0.25 -1.49 8.73
CA SER A 35 1.43 -0.62 8.82
C SER A 35 2.25 -0.89 10.08
N ALA A 36 1.59 -1.07 11.23
CA ALA A 36 2.26 -1.47 12.47
C ALA A 36 2.97 -2.82 12.31
N LYS A 37 2.31 -3.79 11.66
CA LYS A 37 2.88 -5.12 11.41
C LYS A 37 4.09 -5.07 10.48
N ALA A 38 4.04 -4.23 9.46
CA ALA A 38 5.16 -3.99 8.56
C ALA A 38 6.35 -3.38 9.32
N ALA A 39 6.10 -2.41 10.20
CA ALA A 39 7.15 -1.81 11.04
C ALA A 39 7.79 -2.83 12.01
N GLU A 40 6.98 -3.70 12.64
CA GLU A 40 7.48 -4.81 13.46
C GLU A 40 8.40 -5.74 12.64
N PHE A 41 8.03 -6.06 11.40
CA PHE A 41 8.84 -6.90 10.52
C PHE A 41 10.14 -6.20 10.10
N VAL A 42 10.08 -4.92 9.74
CA VAL A 42 11.27 -4.10 9.41
C VAL A 42 12.24 -4.01 10.59
N ALA A 43 11.74 -3.98 11.82
CA ALA A 43 12.56 -3.88 13.02
C ALA A 43 13.47 -5.10 13.24
N VAL A 44 13.10 -6.28 12.73
CA VAL A 44 13.90 -7.51 12.86
C VAL A 44 14.84 -7.77 11.68
N LEU A 45 14.79 -6.94 10.62
CA LEU A 45 15.66 -7.06 9.45
C LEU A 45 17.01 -6.37 9.67
N GLY A 46 18.05 -6.90 9.00
CA GLY A 46 19.35 -6.25 8.91
C GLY A 46 19.25 -4.87 8.25
N ALA A 47 20.13 -3.95 8.61
CA ALA A 47 20.10 -2.58 8.08
C ALA A 47 20.21 -2.52 6.54
N ASP A 48 20.96 -3.45 5.94
CA ASP A 48 21.12 -3.61 4.50
C ASP A 48 19.89 -4.22 3.81
N GLN A 49 19.00 -4.84 4.57
CA GLN A 49 17.81 -5.58 4.12
C GLN A 49 16.50 -4.81 4.26
N ARG A 50 16.54 -3.58 4.77
CA ARG A 50 15.37 -2.74 5.05
C ARG A 50 15.44 -1.37 4.39
N ARG A 51 16.17 -1.27 3.28
CA ARG A 51 16.29 -0.03 2.51
C ARG A 51 14.98 0.36 1.84
N ILE A 52 14.12 -0.62 1.55
CA ILE A 52 12.80 -0.41 0.95
C ILE A 52 11.73 -0.96 1.89
N LEU A 53 10.78 -0.10 2.27
CA LEU A 53 9.48 -0.50 2.78
C LEU A 53 8.45 0.01 1.78
N ASN A 54 8.02 -0.89 0.90
CA ASN A 54 6.95 -0.64 -0.04
C ASN A 54 5.60 -1.01 0.59
N ILE A 55 4.60 -0.15 0.42
CA ILE A 55 3.20 -0.41 0.78
C ILE A 55 2.24 0.17 -0.26
N GLY A 56 0.95 0.04 0.01
CA GLY A 56 -0.10 0.72 -0.75
C GLY A 56 -0.54 0.01 -2.02
N GLY A 57 -1.69 0.44 -2.51
CA GLY A 57 -2.25 0.12 -3.79
C GLY A 57 -3.10 1.29 -4.26
N SER A 58 -3.70 1.21 -5.44
CA SER A 58 -4.45 2.35 -6.00
C SER A 58 -5.56 2.90 -5.10
N LYS A 59 -6.21 2.07 -4.26
CA LYS A 59 -7.24 2.53 -3.30
C LYS A 59 -6.67 3.09 -1.99
N THR A 60 -5.38 2.93 -1.71
CA THR A 60 -4.77 3.17 -0.40
C THR A 60 -3.48 3.98 -0.45
N ALA A 61 -2.91 4.19 -1.63
CA ALA A 61 -1.65 4.91 -1.84
C ALA A 61 -1.64 6.28 -1.14
N LEU A 62 -2.77 7.00 -1.21
CA LEU A 62 -2.90 8.33 -0.59
C LEU A 62 -3.21 8.29 0.91
N LEU A 63 -3.58 7.12 1.45
CA LEU A 63 -3.82 6.91 2.88
C LEU A 63 -2.52 6.66 3.67
N HIS A 64 -1.42 6.41 2.96
CA HIS A 64 -0.10 6.11 3.54
C HIS A 64 0.82 7.34 3.66
N ALA A 65 0.31 8.54 3.35
CA ALA A 65 1.08 9.77 3.41
C ALA A 65 1.62 10.04 4.83
N GLY A 66 2.94 10.24 4.96
CA GLY A 66 3.60 10.50 6.24
C GLY A 66 3.83 9.26 7.12
N GLY A 67 3.58 8.05 6.59
CA GLY A 67 3.87 6.79 7.28
C GLY A 67 5.34 6.36 7.23
N ALA A 68 5.62 5.15 7.76
CA ALA A 68 6.97 4.59 7.80
C ALA A 68 7.49 4.09 6.43
N ALA A 69 6.61 3.94 5.45
CA ALA A 69 7.00 3.53 4.10
C ALA A 69 7.75 4.62 3.36
N ASN A 70 8.71 4.20 2.56
CA ASN A 70 9.50 5.08 1.70
C ASN A 70 9.29 4.81 0.20
N GLU A 71 8.41 3.87 -0.13
CA GLU A 71 7.95 3.61 -1.49
C GLU A 71 6.46 3.21 -1.45
N ILE A 72 5.69 3.65 -2.45
CA ILE A 72 4.25 3.43 -2.52
C ILE A 72 3.87 2.92 -3.92
N SER A 73 3.20 1.77 -3.95
CA SER A 73 2.66 1.21 -5.18
C SER A 73 1.30 1.82 -5.55
N ILE A 74 1.21 2.28 -6.80
CA ILE A 74 -0.01 2.85 -7.40
C ILE A 74 -0.05 2.52 -8.89
N GLY A 75 -1.22 2.10 -9.40
CA GLY A 75 -1.37 1.65 -10.79
C GLY A 75 -2.73 2.04 -11.36
N SER A 76 -3.77 1.25 -11.07
CA SER A 76 -5.16 1.49 -11.51
C SER A 76 -5.68 2.92 -11.25
N ALA A 77 -5.18 3.62 -10.23
CA ALA A 77 -5.56 5.01 -9.97
C ALA A 77 -5.24 5.94 -11.16
N PHE A 78 -4.19 5.67 -11.94
CA PHE A 78 -3.84 6.46 -13.13
C PHE A 78 -4.86 6.37 -14.26
N VAL A 79 -5.69 5.33 -14.28
CA VAL A 79 -6.74 5.14 -15.30
C VAL A 79 -8.16 5.20 -14.72
N LEU A 80 -8.27 5.24 -13.39
CA LEU A 80 -9.48 5.40 -12.58
C LEU A 80 -10.70 4.63 -13.13
N PRO A 81 -10.67 3.28 -13.11
CA PRO A 81 -11.85 2.49 -13.43
C PRO A 81 -12.94 2.71 -12.38
N LYS A 82 -14.21 2.45 -12.75
CA LYS A 82 -15.39 2.83 -11.96
C LYS A 82 -15.41 2.28 -10.52
N ASP A 83 -14.81 1.11 -10.29
CA ASP A 83 -14.69 0.46 -8.98
C ASP A 83 -13.55 1.01 -8.09
N PHE A 84 -12.81 2.01 -8.58
CA PHE A 84 -11.75 2.73 -7.87
C PHE A 84 -12.15 4.18 -7.55
N ASP A 85 -13.38 4.59 -7.83
CA ASP A 85 -13.91 5.89 -7.41
C ASP A 85 -14.07 5.91 -5.88
N THR A 86 -13.05 6.42 -5.20
CA THR A 86 -12.93 6.47 -3.74
C THR A 86 -12.65 7.90 -3.30
N PRO A 87 -13.03 8.31 -2.08
CA PRO A 87 -12.79 9.66 -1.58
C PRO A 87 -11.33 10.14 -1.72
N GLY A 88 -10.37 9.21 -1.59
CA GLY A 88 -8.95 9.50 -1.75
C GLY A 88 -8.56 9.91 -3.18
N LEU A 89 -9.30 9.47 -4.19
CA LEU A 89 -8.98 9.69 -5.61
C LEU A 89 -9.79 10.81 -6.28
N HIS A 90 -10.48 11.66 -5.51
CA HIS A 90 -11.31 12.76 -6.04
C HIS A 90 -10.57 13.75 -6.98
N GLY A 91 -9.24 13.81 -6.92
CA GLY A 91 -8.42 14.62 -7.84
C GLY A 91 -8.06 13.95 -9.16
N PHE A 92 -8.38 12.66 -9.35
CA PHE A 92 -8.06 11.88 -10.54
C PHE A 92 -9.24 11.91 -11.53
N GLN A 93 -8.94 11.68 -12.80
CA GLN A 93 -9.95 11.61 -13.86
C GLN A 93 -9.88 10.23 -14.56
N PRO A 94 -11.03 9.64 -14.94
CA PRO A 94 -11.04 8.43 -15.76
C PRO A 94 -10.28 8.64 -17.06
N ALA A 95 -9.38 7.70 -17.39
CA ALA A 95 -8.57 7.76 -18.61
C ALA A 95 -8.68 6.50 -19.48
N ALA A 96 -9.49 5.51 -19.07
CA ALA A 96 -9.79 4.31 -19.84
C ALA A 96 -11.28 4.26 -20.19
N PHE A 97 -11.59 4.14 -21.48
CA PHE A 97 -12.96 4.18 -22.02
C PHE A 97 -13.21 3.00 -22.97
N ILE A 98 -14.43 2.49 -22.98
CA ILE A 98 -14.92 1.50 -23.96
C ILE A 98 -15.93 2.22 -24.86
N ALA A 99 -15.75 2.11 -26.18
CA ALA A 99 -16.57 2.77 -27.20
C ALA A 99 -17.82 1.96 -27.58
#